data_AF-A0A3L7PBT6-F1
#
_entry.id   AF-A0A3L7PBT6-F1
#
_cell.length_a   1.000
_cell.length_b   1.000
_cell.length_c   1.000
_cell.angle_alpha   90.00
_cell.angle_beta   90.00
_cell.angle_gamma   90.00
#
_symmetry.space_group_name_H-M   'P 1'
#
loop_
_entity.id
_entity.type
_entity.pdbx_description
1 polymer ?
#
loop_
_entity_poly.entity_id
_entity_poly.type
_entity_poly.pdbx_seq_one_letter_code
_entity_poly.pdbx_strand_id
1 'polypeptide(L)'
;MNDAHPLASFWQLDPACTYLNHGSFGPSPWPIQQARARWSERLERQPMRFFCQHMEEELDRTAAVLAAFLETQPDRIALVDNATFAMNVV
;
A
#
# COMPACT_ATOMS: atom_id res chain seq x y z
N MET A 1 -31.71 -12.43 -5.10
CA MET A 1 -30.86 -11.44 -4.40
C MET A 1 -29.48 -11.56 -5.01
N ASN A 2 -28.86 -10.45 -5.42
CA ASN A 2 -27.51 -10.50 -5.94
C ASN A 2 -26.57 -10.58 -4.74
N ASP A 3 -26.06 -11.76 -4.44
CA ASP A 3 -25.13 -11.93 -3.33
C ASP A 3 -23.88 -11.09 -3.61
N ALA A 4 -23.46 -10.31 -2.61
CA ALA A 4 -22.26 -9.50 -2.75
C ALA A 4 -21.06 -10.41 -3.06
N HIS A 5 -20.15 -9.93 -3.92
CA HIS A 5 -18.93 -10.67 -4.24
C HIS A 5 -18.19 -11.03 -2.93
N PRO A 6 -17.64 -12.25 -2.77
CA PRO A 6 -17.05 -12.70 -1.50
C PRO A 6 -15.99 -11.75 -0.92
N LEU A 7 -15.25 -11.07 -1.80
CA LEU A 7 -14.22 -10.11 -1.41
C LEU A 7 -14.77 -8.79 -0.85
N ALA A 8 -16.03 -8.45 -1.08
CA ALA A 8 -16.62 -7.19 -0.61
C ALA A 8 -16.52 -7.04 0.92
N SER A 9 -16.54 -8.15 1.65
CA SER A 9 -16.37 -8.20 3.11
C SER A 9 -15.04 -7.62 3.61
N PHE A 10 -14.03 -7.50 2.74
CA PHE A 10 -12.75 -6.87 3.09
C PHE A 10 -12.80 -5.34 3.07
N TRP A 11 -13.86 -4.70 2.56
CA TRP A 11 -13.98 -3.25 2.53
C TRP A 11 -15.03 -2.76 3.53
N GLN A 12 -14.61 -1.90 4.45
CA GLN A 12 -15.46 -1.28 5.47
C GLN A 12 -15.99 0.07 4.95
N LEU A 13 -16.69 0.05 3.81
CA LEU A 13 -17.32 1.25 3.25
C LEU A 13 -18.57 1.62 4.05
N ASP A 14 -18.96 2.89 3.97
CA ASP A 14 -20.25 3.33 4.51
C ASP A 14 -21.40 2.53 3.86
N PRO A 15 -22.17 1.75 4.64
CA PRO A 15 -23.24 0.91 4.09
C PRO A 15 -24.40 1.72 3.49
N ALA A 16 -24.51 3.02 3.80
CA ALA A 16 -25.50 3.90 3.17
C ALA A 16 -25.07 4.41 1.79
N CYS A 17 -23.82 4.18 1.39
CA CYS A 17 -23.24 4.67 0.15
C CYS A 17 -22.94 3.53 -0.84
N THR A 18 -23.47 3.63 -2.06
CA THR A 18 -23.01 2.78 -3.16
C THR A 18 -21.73 3.39 -3.75
N TYR A 19 -20.58 2.81 -3.42
CA TYR A 19 -19.29 3.35 -3.84
C TYR A 19 -18.93 2.94 -5.28
N LEU A 20 -19.23 3.84 -6.24
CA LEU A 20 -19.03 3.58 -7.67
C LEU A 20 -17.70 4.09 -8.23
N ASN A 21 -16.98 4.94 -7.47
CA ASN A 21 -15.77 5.61 -7.95
C ASN A 21 -14.50 5.10 -7.25
N HIS A 22 -14.17 3.82 -7.46
CA HIS A 22 -12.92 3.25 -6.95
C HIS A 22 -11.68 3.79 -7.67
N GLY A 23 -11.83 4.25 -8.93
CA GLY A 23 -10.72 4.72 -9.74
C GLY A 23 -10.07 6.03 -9.27
N SER A 24 -10.76 6.86 -8.47
CA SER A 24 -10.16 8.10 -7.95
C SER A 24 -9.25 7.86 -6.73
N PHE A 25 -9.78 7.23 -5.67
CA PHE A 25 -9.09 7.15 -4.37
C PHE A 25 -9.14 5.76 -3.73
N GLY A 26 -9.57 4.75 -4.49
CA GLY A 26 -9.84 3.37 -4.07
C GLY A 26 -9.36 2.99 -2.66
N PRO A 27 -10.26 2.91 -1.66
CA PRO A 27 -9.84 2.59 -0.29
C PRO A 27 -9.22 1.20 -0.23
N SER A 28 -8.18 1.05 0.57
CA SER A 28 -7.51 -0.24 0.74
C SER A 28 -8.39 -1.22 1.53
N PRO A 29 -8.36 -2.53 1.21
CA PRO A 29 -9.07 -3.54 2.00
C PRO A 29 -8.49 -3.66 3.42
N TRP A 30 -9.31 -4.16 4.35
CA TRP A 30 -9.01 -4.23 5.78
C TRP A 30 -7.66 -4.91 6.14
N PRO A 31 -7.21 -5.99 5.48
CA PRO A 31 -5.90 -6.56 5.74
C PRO A 31 -4.74 -5.57 5.49
N ILE A 32 -4.86 -4.72 4.46
CA ILE A 32 -3.86 -3.71 4.13
C ILE A 32 -3.87 -2.57 5.14
N GLN A 33 -5.06 -2.17 5.61
CA GLN A 33 -5.18 -1.14 6.65
C GLN A 33 -4.51 -1.59 7.96
N GLN A 34 -4.67 -2.86 8.35
CA GLN A 34 -3.98 -3.42 9.51
C GLN A 34 -2.46 -3.49 9.32
N ALA A 35 -1.99 -3.88 8.14
CA ALA A 35 -0.56 -3.88 7.85
C ALA A 35 0.03 -2.47 8.00
N ARG A 36 -0.65 -1.44 7.47
CA ARG A 36 -0.26 -0.04 7.66
C ARG A 36 -0.22 0.37 9.13
N ALA A 37 -1.26 0.04 9.91
CA ALA A 37 -1.29 0.34 11.34
C ALA A 37 -0.09 -0.28 12.10
N ARG A 38 0.24 -1.54 11.81
CA ARG A 38 1.41 -2.23 12.39
C ARG A 38 2.73 -1.53 12.05
N TRP A 39 2.86 -1.02 10.83
CA TRP A 39 4.04 -0.25 10.42
C TRP A 39 4.13 1.08 11.18
N SER A 40 3.02 1.81 11.31
CA SER A 40 2.97 3.03 12.12
C SER A 40 3.33 2.74 13.59
N GLU A 41 2.76 1.70 14.19
CA GLU A 41 3.11 1.31 15.56
C GLU A 41 4.59 0.94 15.73
N ARG A 42 5.19 0.24 14.75
CA ARG A 42 6.63 -0.08 14.75
C ARG A 42 7.49 1.18 14.71
N LEU A 43 7.12 2.14 13.85
CA LEU A 43 7.79 3.42 13.74
C LEU A 43 7.72 4.19 15.07
N GLU A 44 6.51 4.40 15.60
CA GLU A 44 6.26 5.18 16.82
C GLU A 44 6.96 4.57 18.05
N ARG A 45 7.09 3.25 18.12
CA ARG A 45 7.72 2.57 19.26
C ARG A 45 9.22 2.88 19.38
N GLN A 46 9.92 3.04 18.26
CA GLN A 46 11.36 3.34 18.27
C GLN A 46 11.83 3.99 16.95
N PRO A 47 11.56 5.29 16.74
CA PRO A 47 11.78 5.95 15.44
C PRO A 47 13.23 5.87 14.97
N MET A 48 14.19 6.06 15.88
CA MET A 48 15.62 6.01 15.53
C MET A 48 16.03 4.65 14.96
N ARG A 49 15.56 3.56 15.56
CA ARG A 49 15.85 2.21 15.07
C ARG A 49 15.14 1.95 13.75
N PHE A 50 13.89 2.38 13.63
CA PHE A 50 13.13 2.22 12.40
C PHE A 50 13.83 2.90 11.23
N PHE A 51 14.08 4.21 11.34
CA PHE A 51 14.66 5.00 10.25
C PHE A 51 16.11 4.60 9.94
N CYS A 52 16.94 4.32 10.95
CA CYS A 52 18.36 4.07 10.71
C CYS A 52 18.72 2.61 10.45
N GLN A 53 17.85 1.64 10.73
CA GLN A 53 18.19 0.21 10.63
C GLN A 53 17.18 -0.62 9.84
N HIS A 54 15.88 -0.28 9.86
CA HIS A 54 14.86 -1.14 9.26
C HIS A 54 14.28 -0.59 7.95
N MET A 55 14.21 0.73 7.80
CA MET A 55 13.49 1.35 6.68
C MET A 55 14.07 0.93 5.33
N GLU A 56 15.37 1.08 5.12
CA GLU A 56 16.05 0.74 3.85
C GLU A 56 15.85 -0.74 3.48
N GLU A 57 16.08 -1.66 4.43
CA GLU A 57 15.92 -3.11 4.19
C GLU A 57 14.49 -3.47 3.75
N GLU A 58 13.48 -2.81 4.32
CA GLU A 58 12.07 -3.08 4.01
C GLU A 58 11.63 -2.40 2.71
N LEU A 59 12.23 -1.27 2.35
CA LEU A 59 12.05 -0.63 1.04
C LEU A 59 12.67 -1.49 -0.08
N ASP A 60 13.89 -2.01 0.12
CA ASP A 60 14.56 -2.94 -0.80
C ASP A 60 13.72 -4.21 -1.01
N ARG A 61 13.20 -4.77 0.09
CA ARG A 61 12.29 -5.91 0.03
C ARG A 61 11.02 -5.58 -0.76
N THR A 62 10.46 -4.39 -0.56
CA THR A 62 9.26 -3.95 -1.30
C THR A 62 9.55 -3.83 -2.79
N ALA A 63 10.68 -3.23 -3.17
CA ALA A 63 11.12 -3.14 -4.55
C ALA A 63 11.29 -4.53 -5.19
N ALA A 64 11.89 -5.49 -4.48
CA ALA A 64 12.03 -6.86 -4.96
C ALA A 64 10.69 -7.58 -5.21
N VAL A 65 9.71 -7.40 -4.30
CA VAL A 65 8.36 -7.96 -4.48
C VAL A 65 7.65 -7.34 -5.67
N LEU A 66 7.72 -6.01 -5.84
CA LEU A 66 7.11 -5.32 -6.97
C LEU A 66 7.79 -5.68 -8.29
N ALA A 67 9.11 -5.79 -8.31
CA ALA A 67 9.86 -6.20 -9.49
C ALA A 67 9.45 -7.60 -9.96
N ALA A 68 9.30 -8.55 -9.03
CA ALA A 68 8.79 -9.88 -9.35
C ALA A 68 7.35 -9.84 -9.91
N PHE A 69 6.48 -9.02 -9.33
CA PHE A 69 5.10 -8.83 -9.82
C PHE A 69 5.03 -8.21 -11.21
N LEU A 70 5.94 -7.28 -11.52
CA LEU A 70 6.02 -6.56 -12.80
C LEU A 70 6.95 -7.22 -13.81
N GLU A 71 7.52 -8.40 -13.50
CA GLU A 71 8.47 -9.13 -14.35
C GLU A 71 9.69 -8.27 -14.77
N THR A 72 10.23 -7.50 -13.82
CA THR A 72 11.40 -6.61 -14.03
C THR A 72 12.47 -6.83 -12.95
N GLN A 73 13.53 -6.02 -12.97
CA GLN A 73 14.62 -6.07 -11.99
C GLN A 73 14.36 -5.09 -10.83
N PRO A 74 14.76 -5.42 -9.57
CA PRO A 74 14.54 -4.53 -8.42
C PRO A 74 15.16 -3.14 -8.55
N ASP A 75 16.32 -3.03 -9.20
CA ASP A 75 17.02 -1.77 -9.47
C ASP A 75 16.31 -0.87 -10.50
N ARG A 76 15.24 -1.36 -11.12
CA ARG A 76 14.35 -0.60 -12.01
C ARG A 76 13.08 -0.09 -11.33
N ILE A 77 12.95 -0.29 -10.01
CA ILE A 77 11.81 0.16 -9.22
C ILE A 77 12.21 1.34 -8.35
N ALA A 78 11.52 2.46 -8.51
CA ALA A 78 11.58 3.59 -7.58
C ALA A 78 10.24 3.70 -6.84
N LEU A 79 10.29 3.76 -5.51
CA LEU A 79 9.12 3.95 -4.65
C LEU A 79 8.90 5.45 -4.44
N VAL A 80 7.76 5.98 -4.91
CA VAL A 80 7.40 7.40 -4.81
C VAL A 80 5.93 7.55 -4.44
N ASP A 81 5.55 8.75 -3.96
CA ASP A 81 4.25 9.00 -3.34
C ASP A 81 3.05 8.77 -4.26
N ASN A 82 3.15 9.15 -5.53
CA ASN A 82 2.05 9.04 -6.50
C ASN A 82 2.54 9.22 -7.95
N ALA A 83 1.63 8.97 -8.90
CA ALA A 83 1.90 9.09 -10.34
C ALA A 83 2.30 10.52 -10.76
N THR A 84 1.67 11.55 -10.19
CA THR A 84 2.02 12.95 -10.50
C THR A 84 3.44 13.26 -10.05
N PHE A 85 3.83 12.82 -8.85
CA PHE A 85 5.20 12.97 -8.37
C PHE A 85 6.19 12.24 -9.29
N ALA A 86 5.89 10.99 -9.67
CA ALA A 86 6.72 10.22 -10.60
C ALA A 86 6.96 10.97 -11.93
N MET A 87 5.92 11.59 -12.49
CA MET A 87 6.03 12.39 -13.72
C MET A 87 6.89 13.66 -13.58
N ASN A 88 7.08 14.18 -12.36
CA ASN A 88 7.96 15.35 -12.12
C ASN A 88 9.42 14.95 -11.89
N VAL A 89 9.70 13.68 -11.60
CA VAL A 89 11.07 13.18 -11.36
C VAL A 89 11.82 12.91 -12.67
N VAL A 90 11.11 12.71 -13.78
CA VAL A 90 11.66 12.43 -15.12
C VAL A 90 11.62 13.65 -16.03
#